data_AF-A0A1Y1KGM5-F1
#
_entry.id   AF-A0A1Y1KGM5-F1
#
_cell.length_a   1.000
_cell.length_b   1.000
_cell.length_c   1.000
_cell.angle_alpha   90.00
_cell.angle_beta   90.00
_cell.angle_gamma   90.00
#
_symmetry.space_group_name_H-M   'P 1'
#
loop_
_entity.id
_entity.type
_entity.pdbx_description
1 polymer ?
#
loop_
_entity_poly.entity_id
_entity_poly.type
_entity_poly.pdbx_seq_one_letter_code
_entity_poly.pdbx_strand_id
1 'polypeptide(L)'
;MRLVRLWSDYKTRLDHVPNYSTRLLFAVWWIFITILTAFYTANLTAFLTISMFTLPVSKAEDIGAKKYSWIADDGGVIQWAMDDVLQKPLHNSIPIYKNDRDAKVIMEDYVRVQNYLYINDRLILEDMLYNDYMNRTKKDVPESERCVFVITKWPILTIERAFAYKKNFKYKPLFDKILSHLVESGVVKFKMQEHLPKASICPLNLKSIERQLRNTDFLLTYYIISCGFGSSLLSFLVESLIGYQYKKKLKKAKAVENDDLTSMPPLPPPYHTLFQEPFNYPFGQKENINGREYWVVPSDRGKEIVPVRATSAMMFQYTH
;
A
#
# COMPACT_ATOMS: atom_id res chain seq x y z
N MET A 1 -7.08 34.74 -16.19
CA MET A 1 -5.80 35.18 -16.79
C MET A 1 -4.60 35.29 -15.85
N ARG A 2 -4.74 35.27 -14.51
CA ARG A 2 -3.59 35.28 -13.56
C ARG A 2 -2.97 33.90 -13.28
N LEU A 3 -3.74 32.82 -13.38
CA LEU A 3 -3.26 31.44 -13.15
C LEU A 3 -2.35 30.91 -14.28
N VAL A 4 -2.60 31.31 -15.53
CA VAL A 4 -1.76 30.91 -16.68
C VAL A 4 -0.37 31.56 -16.62
N ARG A 5 -0.26 32.77 -16.07
CA ARG A 5 1.05 33.43 -15.86
C ARG A 5 1.89 32.73 -14.79
N LEU A 6 1.29 32.27 -13.70
CA LEU A 6 2.01 31.56 -12.63
C LEU A 6 2.56 30.20 -13.09
N TRP A 7 1.87 29.51 -14.00
CA TRP A 7 2.36 28.25 -14.58
C TRP A 7 3.45 28.47 -15.64
N SER A 8 3.34 29.56 -16.42
CA SER A 8 4.39 29.97 -17.36
C SER A 8 5.68 30.36 -16.64
N ASP A 9 5.58 31.03 -15.48
CA ASP A 9 6.72 31.53 -14.71
C ASP A 9 7.46 30.42 -13.94
N TYR A 10 6.77 29.32 -13.59
CA TYR A 10 7.41 28.15 -12.96
C TYR A 10 8.21 27.33 -13.98
N LYS A 11 7.74 27.27 -15.24
CA LYS A 11 8.45 26.59 -16.33
C LYS A 11 9.71 27.35 -16.76
N THR A 12 9.66 28.68 -16.86
CA THR A 12 10.83 29.50 -17.19
C THR A 12 11.86 29.58 -16.07
N ARG A 13 11.48 29.38 -14.80
CA ARG A 13 12.42 29.37 -13.66
C ARG A 13 13.16 28.04 -13.47
N LEU A 14 12.68 26.95 -14.05
CA LEU A 14 13.41 25.66 -14.06
C LEU A 14 14.48 25.58 -15.17
N ASP A 15 14.33 26.35 -16.24
CA ASP A 15 15.18 26.25 -17.45
C ASP A 15 16.44 27.15 -17.38
N HIS A 16 16.55 28.03 -16.39
CA HIS A 16 17.72 28.89 -16.16
C HIS A 16 18.52 28.50 -14.90
N VAL A 17 19.04 27.27 -14.87
CA VAL A 17 20.13 26.93 -13.94
C VAL A 17 21.45 26.94 -14.72
N PRO A 18 22.28 27.99 -14.61
CA PRO A 18 23.51 28.15 -15.40
C PRO A 18 24.67 27.29 -14.87
N ASN A 19 24.38 26.15 -14.23
CA ASN A 19 25.36 25.32 -13.55
C ASN A 19 25.24 23.87 -14.01
N TYR A 20 26.19 23.41 -14.85
CA TYR A 20 26.28 22.03 -15.34
C TYR A 20 26.15 20.97 -14.23
N SER A 21 26.65 21.27 -13.03
CA SER A 21 26.58 20.39 -11.84
C SER A 21 25.14 20.09 -11.40
N THR A 22 24.23 21.07 -11.49
CA THR A 22 22.81 20.86 -11.11
C THR A 22 22.08 19.99 -12.13
N ARG A 23 22.36 20.19 -13.43
CA ARG A 23 21.81 19.37 -14.52
C ARG A 23 22.26 17.92 -14.42
N LEU A 24 23.53 17.68 -14.05
CA LEU A 24 24.05 16.34 -13.78
C LEU A 24 23.33 15.70 -12.60
N LEU A 25 23.14 16.43 -11.50
CA LEU A 25 22.40 15.95 -10.32
C LEU A 25 20.96 15.59 -10.70
N PHE A 26 20.25 16.45 -11.43
CA PHE A 26 18.90 16.14 -11.92
C PHE A 26 18.89 14.93 -12.84
N ALA A 27 19.85 14.78 -13.76
CA ALA A 27 19.93 13.63 -14.65
C ALA A 27 20.15 12.31 -13.88
N VAL A 28 21.09 12.29 -12.92
CA VAL A 28 21.35 11.12 -12.07
C VAL A 28 20.14 10.81 -11.19
N TRP A 29 19.49 11.83 -10.63
CA TRP A 29 18.26 11.67 -9.86
C TRP A 29 17.13 11.07 -10.70
N TRP A 30 16.93 11.56 -11.92
CA TRP A 30 15.94 11.01 -12.84
C TRP A 30 16.23 9.55 -13.19
N ILE A 31 17.49 9.20 -13.47
CA ILE A 31 17.90 7.81 -13.71
C ILE A 31 17.65 6.94 -12.48
N PHE A 32 17.96 7.44 -11.29
CA PHE A 32 17.71 6.70 -10.05
C PHE A 32 16.21 6.44 -9.84
N ILE A 33 15.37 7.45 -10.02
CA ILE A 33 13.92 7.31 -9.90
C ILE A 33 13.34 6.38 -10.95
N THR A 34 13.80 6.44 -12.21
CA THR A 34 13.31 5.52 -13.26
C THR A 34 13.70 4.08 -12.97
N ILE A 35 14.91 3.83 -12.48
CA ILE A 35 15.36 2.48 -12.10
C ILE A 35 14.52 1.95 -10.93
N LEU A 36 14.34 2.74 -9.86
CA LEU A 36 13.52 2.34 -8.71
C LEU A 36 12.07 2.06 -9.09
N THR A 37 11.46 2.95 -9.87
CA THR A 37 10.07 2.78 -10.32
C THR A 37 9.93 1.56 -11.22
N ALA A 38 10.89 1.28 -12.11
CA ALA A 38 10.88 0.09 -12.96
C ALA A 38 10.98 -1.23 -12.16
N PHE A 39 11.86 -1.30 -11.15
CA PHE A 39 11.94 -2.49 -10.29
C PHE A 39 10.69 -2.67 -9.44
N TYR A 40 10.13 -1.57 -8.93
CA TYR A 40 8.88 -1.62 -8.18
C TYR A 40 7.72 -2.12 -9.06
N THR A 41 7.56 -1.59 -10.27
CA THR A 41 6.51 -2.04 -11.20
C THR A 41 6.72 -3.49 -11.63
N ALA A 42 7.96 -3.93 -11.88
CA ALA A 42 8.26 -5.32 -12.21
C ALA A 42 7.89 -6.29 -11.08
N ASN A 43 8.23 -5.96 -9.84
CA ASN A 43 7.89 -6.82 -8.69
C ASN A 43 6.39 -6.82 -8.40
N LEU A 44 5.73 -5.66 -8.49
CA LEU A 44 4.28 -5.54 -8.34
C LEU A 44 3.53 -6.35 -9.41
N THR A 45 3.94 -6.23 -10.68
CA THR A 45 3.32 -6.98 -11.78
C THR A 45 3.55 -8.49 -11.64
N ALA A 46 4.73 -8.93 -11.21
CA ALA A 46 4.97 -10.34 -10.91
C ALA A 46 4.04 -10.85 -9.79
N PHE A 47 3.86 -10.08 -8.72
CA PHE A 47 2.96 -10.47 -7.63
C PHE A 47 1.48 -10.48 -8.04
N LEU A 48 1.05 -9.52 -8.87
CA LEU A 48 -0.34 -9.43 -9.34
C LEU A 48 -0.69 -10.51 -10.37
N THR A 49 0.29 -10.94 -11.18
CA THR A 49 0.08 -11.97 -12.21
C THR A 49 0.22 -13.39 -11.68
N ILE A 50 1.02 -13.62 -10.63
CA ILE A 50 1.18 -14.94 -10.01
C ILE A 50 -0.07 -15.28 -9.17
N SER A 51 -0.82 -16.27 -9.64
CA SER A 51 -1.94 -16.91 -8.92
C SER A 51 -1.49 -18.22 -8.26
N MET A 52 -0.76 -18.13 -7.14
CA MET A 52 -0.48 -19.33 -6.34
C MET A 52 -1.61 -19.58 -5.34
N PHE A 53 -2.34 -20.67 -5.54
CA PHE A 53 -3.25 -21.19 -4.53
C PHE A 53 -2.44 -22.00 -3.51
N THR A 54 -2.35 -21.51 -2.28
CA THR A 54 -1.79 -22.27 -1.16
C THR A 54 -2.92 -22.88 -0.35
N LEU A 55 -2.78 -24.17 -0.05
CA LEU A 55 -3.70 -24.84 0.87
C LEU A 55 -3.58 -24.20 2.26
N PRO A 56 -4.70 -24.02 2.99
CA PRO A 56 -4.67 -23.46 4.34
C PRO A 56 -3.97 -24.39 5.35
N VAL A 57 -3.79 -25.66 5.00
CA VAL A 57 -3.08 -26.68 5.80
C VAL A 57 -1.85 -27.13 5.01
N SER A 58 -0.66 -26.81 5.54
CA SER A 58 0.61 -27.12 4.89
C SER A 58 1.27 -28.38 5.43
N LYS A 59 0.96 -28.74 6.68
CA LYS A 59 1.47 -29.93 7.38
C LYS A 59 0.40 -30.53 8.31
N ALA A 60 0.64 -31.75 8.78
CA ALA A 60 -0.28 -32.45 9.67
C ALA A 60 -0.52 -31.67 10.98
N GLU A 61 0.52 -31.03 11.51
CA GLU A 61 0.46 -30.30 12.77
C GLU A 61 -0.44 -29.05 12.69
N ASP A 62 -0.62 -28.49 11.49
CA ASP A 62 -1.49 -27.33 11.27
C ASP A 62 -2.96 -27.70 11.55
N ILE A 63 -3.34 -28.98 11.39
CA ILE A 63 -4.70 -29.46 11.66
C ILE A 63 -5.02 -29.33 13.14
N GLY A 64 -4.11 -29.80 14.00
CA GLY A 64 -4.21 -29.63 15.44
C GLY A 64 -4.11 -28.17 15.86
N ALA A 65 -3.08 -27.45 15.38
CA ALA A 65 -2.83 -26.05 15.78
C ALA A 65 -4.01 -25.11 15.48
N LYS A 66 -4.68 -25.30 14.33
CA LYS A 66 -5.82 -24.49 13.89
C LYS A 66 -7.18 -25.04 14.35
N LYS A 67 -7.20 -26.14 15.12
CA LYS A 67 -8.41 -26.80 15.62
C LYS A 67 -9.41 -27.17 14.52
N TYR A 68 -8.90 -27.64 13.38
CA TYR A 68 -9.78 -28.08 12.29
C TYR A 68 -10.55 -29.33 12.71
N SER A 69 -11.82 -29.38 12.27
CA SER A 69 -12.64 -30.58 12.38
C SER A 69 -12.37 -31.48 11.19
N TRP A 70 -12.27 -32.77 11.44
CA TRP A 70 -12.01 -33.76 10.40
C TRP A 70 -12.82 -35.02 10.62
N ILE A 71 -13.09 -35.70 9.51
CA ILE A 71 -13.88 -36.92 9.45
C ILE A 71 -13.03 -38.08 8.93
N ALA A 72 -13.19 -39.23 9.56
CA ALA A 72 -12.60 -40.49 9.12
C ALA A 72 -13.58 -41.64 9.35
N ASP A 73 -13.30 -42.76 8.70
CA ASP A 73 -14.13 -43.96 8.78
C ASP A 73 -14.08 -44.54 10.21
N ASP A 74 -15.25 -44.85 10.76
CA ASP A 74 -15.40 -45.49 12.07
C ASP A 74 -14.80 -46.91 12.08
N GLY A 75 -14.01 -47.21 13.11
CA GLY A 75 -13.20 -48.42 13.21
C GLY A 75 -12.00 -48.48 12.24
N GLY A 76 -11.75 -47.40 11.49
CA GLY A 76 -10.68 -47.31 10.50
C GLY A 76 -9.30 -47.09 11.12
N VAL A 77 -8.25 -47.24 10.31
CA VAL A 77 -6.86 -47.16 10.77
C VAL A 77 -6.52 -45.81 11.40
N ILE A 78 -7.16 -44.73 10.93
CA ILE A 78 -6.97 -43.38 11.47
C ILE A 78 -7.45 -43.26 12.91
N GLN A 79 -8.56 -43.92 13.26
CA GLN A 79 -9.07 -43.95 14.64
C GLN A 79 -8.10 -44.69 15.56
N TRP A 80 -7.60 -45.85 15.13
CA TRP A 80 -6.62 -46.62 15.88
C TRP A 80 -5.27 -45.88 16.04
N ALA A 81 -4.83 -45.17 15.00
CA ALA A 81 -3.59 -44.40 15.04
C ALA A 81 -3.68 -43.11 15.85
N MET A 82 -4.89 -42.69 16.26
CA MET A 82 -5.13 -41.46 17.04
C MET A 82 -4.48 -41.52 18.42
N ASP A 83 -4.50 -42.69 19.06
CA ASP A 83 -3.99 -42.88 20.41
C ASP A 83 -2.45 -43.04 20.47
N ASP A 84 -1.78 -43.07 19.30
CA ASP A 84 -0.33 -43.28 19.20
C ASP A 84 0.31 -42.23 18.29
N VAL A 85 0.50 -42.55 17.01
CA VAL A 85 1.27 -41.72 16.06
C VAL A 85 0.60 -40.36 15.78
N LEU A 86 -0.73 -40.33 15.70
CA LEU A 86 -1.48 -39.12 15.32
C LEU A 86 -1.82 -38.21 16.50
N GLN A 87 -1.59 -38.65 17.74
CA GLN A 87 -1.89 -37.87 18.94
C GLN A 87 -1.16 -36.51 18.92
N LYS A 88 0.12 -36.50 18.51
CA LYS A 88 0.95 -35.29 18.46
C LYS A 88 0.50 -34.30 17.37
N PRO A 89 0.41 -34.69 16.08
CA PRO A 89 0.00 -33.74 15.03
C PRO A 89 -1.47 -33.30 15.15
N LEU A 90 -2.34 -34.12 15.75
CA LEU A 90 -3.79 -33.87 15.80
C LEU A 90 -4.33 -33.54 17.20
N HIS A 91 -3.49 -33.28 18.20
CA HIS A 91 -3.88 -33.14 19.63
C HIS A 91 -5.11 -32.24 19.89
N ASN A 92 -5.17 -31.09 19.22
CA ASN A 92 -6.23 -30.07 19.43
C ASN A 92 -7.28 -30.06 18.31
N SER A 93 -7.24 -31.04 17.41
CA SER A 93 -8.23 -31.18 16.34
C SER A 93 -9.51 -31.83 16.84
N ILE A 94 -10.59 -31.73 16.07
CA ILE A 94 -11.89 -32.30 16.43
C ILE A 94 -12.15 -33.53 15.55
N PRO A 95 -11.94 -34.76 16.07
CA PRO A 95 -12.19 -35.97 15.31
C PRO A 95 -13.68 -36.31 15.27
N ILE A 96 -14.16 -36.69 14.08
CA ILE A 96 -15.52 -37.17 13.86
C ILE A 96 -15.42 -38.53 13.15
N TYR A 97 -15.90 -39.58 13.81
CA TYR A 97 -15.91 -40.92 13.23
C TYR A 97 -17.31 -41.26 12.73
N LYS A 98 -17.42 -41.64 11.46
CA LYS A 98 -18.69 -42.02 10.83
C LYS A 98 -18.48 -43.25 9.94
N ASN A 99 -19.50 -44.09 9.88
CA ASN A 99 -19.55 -45.23 8.98
C ASN A 99 -20.42 -44.90 7.77
N ASP A 100 -20.08 -43.83 7.05
CA ASP A 100 -20.74 -43.47 5.79
C ASP A 100 -19.89 -43.98 4.63
N ARG A 101 -20.50 -44.70 3.70
CA ARG A 101 -19.81 -45.26 2.52
C ARG A 101 -20.11 -44.50 1.24
N ASP A 102 -21.09 -43.60 1.27
CA ASP A 102 -21.45 -42.81 0.11
C ASP A 102 -20.48 -41.64 -0.05
N ALA A 103 -19.60 -41.74 -1.04
CA ALA A 103 -18.64 -40.70 -1.40
C ALA A 103 -19.32 -39.33 -1.62
N LYS A 104 -20.55 -39.32 -2.15
CA LYS A 104 -21.29 -38.07 -2.41
C LYS A 104 -21.68 -37.38 -1.11
N VAL A 105 -22.16 -38.13 -0.12
CA VAL A 105 -22.50 -37.58 1.21
C VAL A 105 -21.25 -37.04 1.87
N ILE A 106 -20.13 -37.78 1.79
CA ILE A 106 -18.86 -37.34 2.38
C ILE A 106 -18.39 -36.02 1.76
N MET A 107 -18.35 -35.96 0.43
CA MET A 107 -17.82 -34.79 -0.28
C MET A 107 -18.75 -33.58 -0.14
N GLU A 108 -20.07 -33.76 -0.31
CA GLU A 108 -21.00 -32.63 -0.38
C GLU A 108 -21.48 -32.16 1.00
N ASP A 109 -21.79 -33.07 1.91
CA ASP A 109 -22.36 -32.69 3.20
C ASP A 109 -21.24 -32.41 4.21
N TYR A 110 -20.27 -33.33 4.36
CA TYR A 110 -19.21 -33.15 5.35
C TYR A 110 -18.09 -32.20 4.87
N VAL A 111 -17.54 -32.42 3.68
CA VAL A 111 -16.40 -31.61 3.21
C VAL A 111 -16.85 -30.23 2.73
N ARG A 112 -17.88 -30.14 1.88
CA ARG A 112 -18.31 -28.85 1.32
C ARG A 112 -19.18 -28.02 2.27
N VAL A 113 -20.26 -28.61 2.83
CA VAL A 113 -21.22 -27.85 3.66
C VAL A 113 -20.71 -27.63 5.08
N GLN A 114 -20.23 -28.68 5.75
CA GLN A 114 -19.72 -28.58 7.13
C GLN A 114 -18.26 -28.11 7.21
N ASN A 115 -17.55 -28.03 6.09
CA ASN A 115 -16.14 -27.60 6.01
C ASN A 115 -15.21 -28.48 6.86
N TYR A 116 -15.43 -29.79 6.87
CA TYR A 116 -14.58 -30.76 7.54
C TYR A 116 -13.51 -31.31 6.60
N LEU A 117 -12.31 -31.58 7.13
CA LEU A 117 -11.27 -32.30 6.38
C LEU A 117 -11.61 -33.78 6.34
N TYR A 118 -11.60 -34.41 5.17
CA TYR A 118 -11.74 -35.87 5.07
C TYR A 118 -10.37 -36.55 5.04
N ILE A 119 -10.10 -37.41 6.02
CA ILE A 119 -8.85 -38.15 6.13
C ILE A 119 -9.12 -39.61 5.79
N ASN A 120 -8.61 -40.05 4.64
CA ASN A 120 -8.65 -41.45 4.24
C ASN A 120 -7.43 -41.81 3.37
N ASP A 121 -7.35 -43.07 2.96
CA ASP A 121 -6.36 -43.57 2.03
C ASP A 121 -6.32 -42.74 0.75
N ARG A 122 -5.11 -42.36 0.34
CA ARG A 122 -4.90 -41.53 -0.86
C ARG A 122 -5.56 -42.10 -2.12
N LEU A 123 -5.53 -43.42 -2.30
CA LEU A 123 -6.13 -44.08 -3.48
C LEU A 123 -7.66 -43.91 -3.51
N ILE A 124 -8.30 -44.00 -2.34
CA ILE A 124 -9.75 -43.80 -2.21
C ILE A 124 -10.08 -42.34 -2.54
N LEU A 125 -9.30 -41.39 -2.00
CA LEU A 125 -9.49 -39.97 -2.27
C LEU A 125 -9.29 -39.63 -3.76
N GLU A 126 -8.26 -40.17 -4.41
CA GLU A 126 -7.99 -39.94 -5.83
C GLU A 126 -9.12 -40.49 -6.73
N ASP A 127 -9.65 -41.68 -6.42
CA ASP A 127 -10.80 -42.26 -7.11
C ASP A 127 -12.09 -41.43 -6.88
N MET A 128 -12.36 -41.02 -5.64
CA MET A 128 -13.51 -40.16 -5.31
C MET A 128 -13.47 -38.82 -6.07
N LEU A 129 -12.32 -38.15 -6.09
CA LEU A 129 -12.14 -36.92 -6.85
C LEU A 129 -12.35 -37.13 -8.36
N TYR A 130 -11.83 -38.22 -8.91
CA TYR A 130 -11.99 -38.54 -10.32
C TYR A 130 -13.46 -38.77 -10.67
N ASN A 131 -14.16 -39.56 -9.86
CA ASN A 131 -15.57 -39.83 -10.05
C ASN A 131 -16.44 -38.57 -9.94
N ASP A 132 -16.16 -37.66 -8.99
CA ASP A 132 -16.84 -36.36 -8.91
C ASP A 132 -16.56 -35.49 -10.14
N TYR A 133 -15.29 -35.37 -10.55
CA TYR A 133 -14.90 -34.63 -11.75
C TYR A 133 -15.61 -35.13 -13.01
N MET A 134 -15.65 -36.46 -13.20
CA MET A 134 -16.34 -37.09 -14.32
C MET A 134 -17.85 -36.87 -14.25
N ASN A 135 -18.45 -36.91 -13.06
CA ASN A 135 -19.87 -36.63 -12.88
C ASN A 135 -20.23 -35.17 -13.24
N ARG A 136 -19.40 -34.20 -12.82
CA ARG A 136 -19.56 -32.78 -13.19
C ARG A 136 -19.37 -32.55 -14.69
N THR A 137 -18.41 -33.26 -15.29
CA THR A 137 -18.18 -33.22 -16.74
C THR A 137 -19.39 -33.74 -17.51
N LYS A 138 -20.02 -34.84 -17.06
CA LYS A 138 -21.25 -35.37 -17.64
C LYS A 138 -22.45 -34.42 -17.54
N LYS A 139 -22.42 -33.50 -16.57
CA LYS A 139 -23.45 -32.48 -16.35
C LYS A 139 -23.16 -31.16 -17.06
N ASP A 140 -22.14 -31.12 -17.93
CA ASP A 140 -21.75 -29.93 -18.69
C ASP A 140 -21.41 -28.70 -17.84
N VAL A 141 -20.88 -28.92 -16.63
CA VAL A 141 -20.39 -27.84 -15.76
C VAL A 141 -19.17 -27.19 -16.40
N PRO A 142 -19.01 -25.85 -16.38
CA PRO A 142 -17.82 -25.18 -16.92
C PRO A 142 -16.54 -25.63 -16.21
N GLU A 143 -15.43 -25.73 -16.94
CA GLU A 143 -14.17 -26.30 -16.44
C GLU A 143 -13.67 -25.63 -15.14
N SER A 144 -13.85 -24.31 -15.02
CA SER A 144 -13.48 -23.53 -13.83
C SER A 144 -14.18 -23.95 -12.54
N GLU A 145 -15.36 -24.58 -12.64
CA GLU A 145 -16.19 -24.97 -11.49
C GLU A 145 -16.21 -26.48 -11.24
N ARG A 146 -15.44 -27.26 -12.01
CA ARG A 146 -15.33 -28.71 -11.84
C ARG A 146 -14.46 -29.09 -10.65
N CYS A 147 -13.45 -28.28 -10.35
CA CYS A 147 -12.42 -28.56 -9.35
C CYS A 147 -12.80 -27.97 -7.97
N VAL A 148 -13.77 -28.58 -7.30
CA VAL A 148 -14.26 -28.11 -5.98
C VAL A 148 -13.38 -28.60 -4.83
N PHE A 149 -12.81 -29.79 -4.96
CA PHE A 149 -12.08 -30.47 -3.90
C PHE A 149 -10.60 -30.64 -4.25
N VAL A 150 -9.76 -30.69 -3.23
CA VAL A 150 -8.30 -30.78 -3.35
C VAL A 150 -7.73 -31.72 -2.29
N ILE A 151 -6.72 -32.51 -2.67
CA ILE A 151 -5.99 -33.40 -1.75
C ILE A 151 -4.64 -32.77 -1.42
N THR A 152 -4.18 -32.95 -0.17
CA THR A 152 -2.86 -32.52 0.27
C THR A 152 -1.76 -33.34 -0.41
N LYS A 153 -0.63 -32.70 -0.75
CA LYS A 153 0.51 -33.40 -1.37
C LYS A 153 1.29 -34.29 -0.39
N TRP A 154 1.17 -34.01 0.90
CA TRP A 154 1.87 -34.70 1.98
C TRP A 154 0.93 -35.70 2.68
N PRO A 155 1.41 -36.89 3.05
CA PRO A 155 0.64 -37.87 3.82
C PRO A 155 0.64 -37.50 5.31
N ILE A 156 -0.48 -37.77 5.98
CA ILE A 156 -0.60 -37.66 7.45
C ILE A 156 0.04 -38.88 8.12
N LEU A 157 -0.18 -40.06 7.53
CA LEU A 157 0.29 -41.34 8.01
C LEU A 157 0.67 -42.22 6.81
N THR A 158 1.84 -42.86 6.88
CA THR A 158 2.30 -43.83 5.87
C THR A 158 2.29 -45.20 6.49
N ILE A 159 1.57 -46.13 5.87
CA ILE A 159 1.39 -47.50 6.37
C ILE A 159 1.72 -48.48 5.27
N GLU A 160 2.42 -49.55 5.63
CA GLU A 160 2.69 -50.67 4.75
C GLU A 160 1.50 -51.64 4.76
N ARG A 161 1.00 -52.00 3.58
CA ARG A 161 -0.05 -53.01 3.45
C ARG A 161 0.59 -54.38 3.32
N ALA A 162 0.11 -55.32 4.12
CA ALA A 162 0.55 -56.71 4.08
C ALA A 162 -0.65 -57.66 4.07
N PHE A 163 -0.45 -58.85 3.52
CA PHE A 163 -1.42 -59.94 3.65
C PHE A 163 -1.27 -60.60 5.01
N ALA A 164 -2.35 -60.58 5.79
CA ALA A 164 -2.39 -61.28 7.06
C ALA A 164 -2.74 -62.75 6.83
N TYR A 165 -1.93 -63.65 7.40
CA TYR A 165 -2.19 -65.09 7.38
C TYR A 165 -2.47 -65.60 8.79
N LYS A 166 -3.21 -66.70 8.90
CA LYS A 166 -3.35 -67.44 10.16
C LYS A 166 -1.96 -67.84 10.68
N LYS A 167 -1.79 -67.82 12.00
CA LYS A 167 -0.57 -68.32 12.65
C LYS A 167 -0.27 -69.74 12.16
N ASN A 168 0.98 -69.99 11.74
CA ASN A 168 1.47 -71.24 11.14
C ASN A 168 0.82 -71.62 9.80
N PHE A 169 0.49 -70.63 8.95
CA PHE A 169 -0.01 -70.89 7.60
C PHE A 169 1.04 -71.59 6.72
N LYS A 170 0.75 -72.84 6.33
CA LYS A 170 1.65 -73.74 5.57
C LYS A 170 2.18 -73.14 4.27
N TYR A 171 1.36 -72.35 3.57
CA TYR A 171 1.68 -71.85 2.23
C TYR A 171 2.29 -70.44 2.23
N LYS A 172 2.54 -69.84 3.40
CA LYS A 172 3.19 -68.53 3.52
C LYS A 172 4.40 -68.35 2.56
N PRO A 173 5.40 -69.24 2.51
CA PRO A 173 6.56 -69.04 1.63
C PRO A 173 6.21 -69.06 0.14
N LEU A 174 5.17 -69.79 -0.24
CA LEU A 174 4.71 -69.84 -1.64
C LEU A 174 4.01 -68.54 -2.03
N PHE A 175 3.10 -68.05 -1.18
CA PHE A 175 2.40 -66.78 -1.42
C PHE A 175 3.36 -65.60 -1.40
N ASP A 176 4.25 -65.52 -0.40
CA ASP A 176 5.20 -64.42 -0.30
C ASP A 176 6.12 -64.36 -1.53
N LYS A 177 6.59 -65.50 -2.04
CA LYS A 177 7.39 -65.54 -3.26
C LYS A 177 6.64 -65.00 -4.47
N ILE A 178 5.38 -65.42 -4.66
CA ILE A 178 4.55 -64.96 -5.77
C ILE A 178 4.25 -63.46 -5.63
N LEU A 179 3.93 -63.00 -4.43
CA LEU A 179 3.67 -61.59 -4.15
C LEU A 179 4.91 -60.73 -4.41
N SER A 180 6.10 -61.16 -3.97
CA SER A 180 7.36 -60.48 -4.31
C SER A 180 7.55 -60.38 -5.81
N HIS A 181 7.36 -61.46 -6.56
CA HIS A 181 7.47 -61.44 -8.03
C HIS A 181 6.44 -60.48 -8.67
N LEU A 182 5.22 -60.39 -8.14
CA LEU A 182 4.19 -59.46 -8.64
C LEU A 182 4.52 -57.99 -8.36
N VAL A 183 5.18 -57.72 -7.23
CA VAL A 183 5.66 -56.37 -6.88
C VAL A 183 6.88 -56.01 -7.72
N GLU A 184 7.87 -56.90 -7.82
CA GLU A 184 9.11 -56.72 -8.59
C GLU A 184 8.86 -56.54 -10.08
N SER A 185 7.92 -57.30 -10.65
CA SER A 185 7.50 -57.13 -12.05
C SER A 185 6.68 -55.87 -12.30
N GLY A 186 6.27 -55.14 -11.25
CA GLY A 186 5.47 -53.93 -11.35
C GLY A 186 3.99 -54.15 -11.64
N VAL A 187 3.50 -55.40 -11.63
CA VAL A 187 2.09 -55.74 -11.88
C VAL A 187 1.17 -55.07 -10.86
N VAL A 188 1.56 -55.05 -9.58
CA VAL A 188 0.80 -54.38 -8.52
C VAL A 188 0.68 -52.89 -8.80
N LYS A 189 1.81 -52.22 -9.13
CA LYS A 189 1.83 -50.79 -9.46
C LYS A 189 0.96 -50.47 -10.67
N PHE A 190 1.02 -51.30 -11.72
CA PHE A 190 0.18 -51.16 -12.90
C PHE A 190 -1.31 -51.28 -12.56
N LYS A 191 -1.70 -52.32 -11.80
CA LYS A 191 -3.09 -52.53 -11.39
C LYS A 191 -3.64 -51.42 -10.50
N MET A 192 -2.82 -50.83 -9.65
CA MET A 192 -3.20 -49.67 -8.83
C MET A 192 -3.50 -48.42 -9.69
N GLN A 193 -2.85 -48.28 -10.85
CA GLN A 193 -3.00 -47.12 -11.73
C GLN A 193 -3.94 -47.35 -12.93
N GLU A 194 -4.43 -48.57 -13.11
CA GLU A 194 -5.21 -48.99 -14.30
C GLU A 194 -6.48 -48.16 -14.50
N HIS A 195 -7.17 -47.78 -13.42
CA HIS A 195 -8.43 -47.03 -13.44
C HIS A 195 -8.27 -45.55 -13.05
N LEU A 196 -7.05 -45.11 -12.74
CA LEU A 196 -6.75 -43.73 -12.39
C LEU A 196 -6.21 -42.98 -13.61
N PRO A 197 -6.50 -41.68 -13.76
CA PRO A 197 -5.98 -40.91 -14.88
C PRO A 197 -4.45 -40.74 -14.78
N LYS A 198 -3.78 -40.81 -15.93
CA LYS A 198 -2.32 -40.62 -16.05
C LYS A 198 -1.87 -39.18 -15.77
N ALA A 199 -2.79 -38.20 -15.83
CA ALA A 199 -2.55 -36.79 -15.57
C ALA A 199 -3.25 -36.36 -14.27
N SER A 200 -2.65 -35.41 -13.54
CA SER A 200 -3.23 -34.87 -12.31
C SER A 200 -4.51 -34.10 -12.63
N ILE A 201 -5.63 -34.57 -12.12
CA ILE A 201 -6.91 -33.87 -12.15
C ILE A 201 -6.78 -32.64 -11.23
N CYS A 202 -7.20 -31.46 -11.71
CA CYS A 202 -7.22 -30.23 -10.90
C CYS A 202 -5.88 -29.88 -10.22
N PRO A 203 -4.83 -29.57 -11.00
CA PRO A 203 -3.55 -29.19 -10.40
C PRO A 203 -3.70 -27.91 -9.58
N LEU A 204 -3.26 -27.94 -8.32
CA LEU A 204 -3.16 -26.76 -7.44
C LEU A 204 -2.38 -25.62 -8.10
N ASN A 205 -1.40 -25.99 -8.93
CA ASN A 205 -0.70 -25.06 -9.81
C ASN A 205 -1.47 -25.02 -11.13
N LEU A 206 -2.43 -24.10 -11.24
CA LEU A 206 -2.96 -23.69 -12.53
C LEU A 206 -1.76 -23.15 -13.32
N LYS A 207 -1.23 -23.96 -14.24
CA LYS A 207 -0.11 -23.59 -15.09
C LYS A 207 -0.54 -22.34 -15.87
N SER A 208 -0.07 -21.19 -15.41
CA SER A 208 -0.10 -19.89 -16.09
C SER A 208 -1.43 -19.51 -16.76
N ILE A 209 -2.56 -19.63 -16.08
CA ILE A 209 -3.70 -18.78 -16.45
C ILE A 209 -3.49 -17.48 -15.69
N GLU A 210 -3.04 -16.46 -16.42
CA GLU A 210 -2.80 -15.11 -15.88
C GLU A 210 -4.04 -14.66 -15.11
N ARG A 211 -3.85 -14.28 -13.85
CA ARG A 211 -4.92 -13.73 -13.02
C ARG A 211 -5.43 -12.44 -13.67
N GLN A 212 -6.73 -12.38 -13.98
CA GLN A 212 -7.37 -11.11 -14.34
C GLN A 212 -7.48 -10.22 -13.11
N LEU A 213 -7.06 -8.96 -13.25
CA LEU A 213 -7.17 -7.94 -12.22
C LEU A 213 -8.64 -7.67 -11.89
N ARG A 214 -8.96 -7.63 -10.60
CA ARG A 214 -10.31 -7.31 -10.11
C ARG A 214 -10.32 -5.90 -9.52
N ASN A 215 -11.49 -5.25 -9.52
CA ASN A 215 -11.65 -3.93 -8.88
C ASN A 215 -11.31 -3.95 -7.38
N THR A 216 -11.40 -5.11 -6.72
CA THR A 216 -10.98 -5.31 -5.34
C THR A 216 -9.49 -5.06 -5.12
N ASP A 217 -8.66 -5.35 -6.13
CA ASP A 217 -7.20 -5.18 -6.04
C ASP A 217 -6.81 -3.69 -6.04
N PHE A 218 -7.70 -2.82 -6.53
CA PHE A 218 -7.52 -1.36 -6.56
C PHE A 218 -8.08 -0.63 -5.33
N LEU A 219 -8.69 -1.33 -4.37
CA LEU A 219 -9.27 -0.69 -3.17
C LEU A 219 -8.25 0.12 -2.37
N LEU A 220 -7.02 -0.38 -2.24
CA LEU A 220 -5.94 0.34 -1.57
C LEU A 220 -5.66 1.68 -2.26
N THR A 221 -5.61 1.70 -3.59
CA THR A 221 -5.39 2.92 -4.39
C THR A 221 -6.53 3.91 -4.17
N TYR A 222 -7.78 3.43 -4.15
CA TYR A 222 -8.93 4.30 -3.87
C TYR A 222 -8.88 4.90 -2.46
N TYR A 223 -8.48 4.13 -1.45
CA TYR A 223 -8.32 4.66 -0.09
C TYR A 223 -7.23 5.73 -0.01
N ILE A 224 -6.07 5.52 -0.65
CA ILE A 224 -4.97 6.50 -0.66
C ILE A 224 -5.42 7.80 -1.33
N ILE A 225 -6.09 7.71 -2.48
CA ILE A 225 -6.59 8.88 -3.20
C ILE A 225 -7.63 9.63 -2.37
N SER A 226 -8.58 8.90 -1.76
CA SER A 226 -9.60 9.50 -0.89
C SER A 226 -8.98 10.21 0.31
N CYS A 227 -8.00 9.60 0.97
CA CYS A 227 -7.28 10.22 2.09
C CYS A 227 -6.47 11.45 1.64
N GLY A 228 -5.85 11.42 0.47
CA GLY A 228 -5.12 12.56 -0.11
C GLY A 228 -6.02 13.75 -0.41
N PHE A 229 -7.18 13.52 -1.01
CA PHE A 229 -8.17 14.58 -1.22
C PHE A 229 -8.74 15.11 0.09
N GLY A 230 -9.01 14.23 1.06
CA GLY A 230 -9.48 14.61 2.39
C GLY A 230 -8.48 15.51 3.13
N SER A 231 -7.19 15.15 3.11
CA SER A 231 -6.14 15.96 3.78
C SER A 231 -5.90 17.30 3.07
N SER A 232 -5.96 17.33 1.74
CA SER A 232 -5.88 18.57 0.96
C SER A 232 -7.05 19.52 1.26
N LEU A 233 -8.27 18.99 1.27
CA LEU A 233 -9.47 19.76 1.60
C LEU A 233 -9.41 20.30 3.04
N LEU A 234 -8.97 19.48 3.99
CA LEU A 234 -8.80 19.90 5.38
C LEU A 234 -7.78 21.04 5.49
N SER A 235 -6.64 20.91 4.81
CA SER A 235 -5.58 21.92 4.81
C SER A 235 -6.09 23.24 4.21
N PHE A 236 -6.86 23.18 3.13
CA PHE A 236 -7.49 24.34 2.51
C PHE A 236 -8.51 25.02 3.43
N LEU A 237 -9.35 24.24 4.13
CA LEU A 237 -10.32 24.79 5.08
C LEU A 237 -9.62 25.48 6.26
N VAL A 238 -8.56 24.88 6.79
CA VAL A 238 -7.74 25.46 7.85
C VAL A 238 -7.10 26.77 7.40
N GLU A 239 -6.45 26.81 6.23
CA GLU A 239 -5.85 28.02 5.69
C GLU A 239 -6.91 29.10 5.42
N SER A 240 -8.06 28.72 4.87
CA SER A 240 -9.18 29.65 4.60
C SER A 240 -9.75 30.24 5.90
N LEU A 241 -9.88 29.44 6.97
CA LEU A 241 -10.33 29.92 8.28
C LEU A 241 -9.31 30.86 8.93
N ILE A 242 -8.02 30.51 8.91
CA ILE A 242 -6.93 31.38 9.41
C ILE A 242 -6.89 32.68 8.62
N GLY A 243 -6.94 32.61 7.29
CA GLY A 243 -6.96 33.77 6.41
C GLY A 243 -8.19 34.66 6.59
N TYR A 244 -9.36 34.08 6.84
CA TYR A 244 -10.57 34.83 7.16
C TYR A 244 -10.46 35.56 8.51
N GLN A 245 -9.95 34.89 9.55
CA GLN A 245 -9.70 35.53 10.85
C GLN A 245 -8.67 36.65 10.74
N TYR A 246 -7.61 36.46 9.96
CA TYR A 246 -6.58 37.47 9.72
C TYR A 246 -7.16 38.70 9.00
N LYS A 247 -7.97 38.49 7.94
CA LYS A 247 -8.69 39.58 7.26
C LYS A 247 -9.68 40.31 8.17
N LYS A 248 -10.37 39.60 9.06
CA LYS A 248 -11.29 40.21 10.04
C LYS A 248 -10.53 41.06 11.05
N LYS A 249 -9.38 40.60 11.54
CA LYS A 249 -8.48 41.39 12.40
C LYS A 249 -7.94 42.62 11.66
N LEU A 250 -7.51 42.49 10.41
CA LEU A 250 -7.02 43.61 9.61
C LEU A 250 -8.11 44.67 9.33
N LYS A 251 -9.34 44.24 9.05
CA LYS A 251 -10.48 45.16 8.88
C LYS A 251 -10.83 45.89 10.18
N LYS A 252 -10.77 45.21 11.33
CA LYS A 252 -10.96 45.85 12.64
C LYS A 252 -9.84 46.84 12.96
N ALA A 253 -8.58 46.50 12.69
CA ALA A 253 -7.45 47.41 12.87
C ALA A 253 -7.59 48.68 12.02
N LYS A 254 -7.98 48.54 10.75
CA LYS A 254 -8.25 49.70 9.87
C LYS A 254 -9.49 50.52 10.29
N ALA A 255 -10.49 49.89 10.90
CA ALA A 255 -11.68 50.60 11.40
C ALA A 255 -11.36 51.42 12.66
N VAL A 256 -10.52 50.90 13.56
CA VAL A 256 -10.04 51.63 14.74
C VAL A 256 -9.12 52.79 14.33
N GLU A 257 -8.25 52.59 13.34
CA GLU A 257 -7.39 53.66 12.79
C GLU A 257 -8.20 54.80 12.14
N ASN A 258 -9.32 54.48 11.47
CA ASN A 258 -10.20 55.49 10.89
C ASN A 258 -11.03 56.26 11.94
N ASP A 259 -11.41 55.61 13.05
CA ASP A 259 -12.18 56.25 14.13
C ASP A 259 -11.30 57.22 14.93
N ASP A 260 -10.03 56.85 15.16
CA ASP A 260 -9.04 57.69 15.85
C ASP A 260 -8.59 58.90 14.99
N LEU A 261 -8.66 58.79 13.65
CA LEU A 261 -8.37 59.91 12.73
C LEU A 261 -9.44 61.02 12.76
N THR A 262 -10.63 60.72 13.27
CA THR A 262 -11.72 61.70 13.48
C THR A 262 -11.65 62.41 14.83
N SER A 263 -10.88 61.90 15.80
CA SER A 263 -10.74 62.48 17.15
C SER A 263 -9.36 63.04 17.48
N MET A 264 -8.38 62.91 16.60
CA MET A 264 -7.06 63.52 16.82
C MET A 264 -7.11 65.05 16.64
N PRO A 265 -6.51 65.84 17.56
CA PRO A 265 -6.22 67.25 17.28
C PRO A 265 -5.35 67.31 16.00
N PRO A 266 -5.41 68.42 15.22
CA PRO A 266 -4.70 68.50 13.95
C PRO A 266 -3.26 68.04 14.13
N LEU A 267 -2.82 67.08 13.30
CA LEU A 267 -1.45 66.59 13.33
C LEU A 267 -0.50 67.79 13.38
N PRO A 268 0.55 67.76 14.22
CA PRO A 268 1.58 68.78 14.16
C PRO A 268 2.03 68.88 12.70
N PRO A 269 2.16 70.11 12.19
CA PRO A 269 2.42 70.30 10.78
C PRO A 269 3.72 69.55 10.45
N PRO A 270 3.79 68.88 9.30
CA PRO A 270 4.84 67.90 9.02
C PRO A 270 6.24 68.47 9.32
N TYR A 271 7.23 67.67 9.73
CA TYR A 271 8.57 68.21 10.04
C TYR A 271 9.16 69.10 8.92
N HIS A 272 8.77 68.90 7.65
CA HIS A 272 9.14 69.78 6.55
C HIS A 272 8.57 71.19 6.63
N THR A 273 7.44 71.44 7.30
CA THR A 273 6.89 72.79 7.51
C THR A 273 7.54 73.54 8.68
N LEU A 274 8.17 72.83 9.64
CA LEU A 274 9.02 73.46 10.67
C LEU A 274 10.34 73.98 10.10
N PHE A 275 10.75 73.42 8.96
CA PHE A 275 12.00 73.77 8.27
C PHE A 275 11.78 74.37 6.87
N GLN A 276 10.53 74.62 6.48
CA GLN A 276 10.23 75.47 5.33
C GLN A 276 10.49 76.91 5.72
N GLU A 277 11.28 77.61 4.91
CA GLU A 277 11.70 78.99 5.11
C GLU A 277 10.48 79.91 5.35
N PRO A 278 10.28 80.52 6.54
CA PRO A 278 9.41 81.69 6.65
C PRO A 278 10.23 82.99 6.71
N PHE A 279 11.56 82.93 6.71
CA PHE A 279 12.42 84.11 6.81
C PHE A 279 12.89 84.54 5.42
N ASN A 280 11.96 85.05 4.63
CA ASN A 280 12.34 85.86 3.47
C ASN A 280 12.88 87.19 4.02
N TYR A 281 14.19 87.28 4.25
CA TYR A 281 14.83 88.52 4.65
C TYR A 281 14.84 89.43 3.41
N PRO A 282 14.06 90.53 3.38
CA PRO A 282 13.88 91.34 2.17
C PRO A 282 15.19 91.97 1.65
N PHE A 283 16.26 91.96 2.46
CA PHE A 283 17.58 92.50 2.13
C PHE A 283 18.73 91.51 2.39
N GLY A 284 18.43 90.21 2.57
CA GLY A 284 19.43 89.18 2.81
C GLY A 284 19.91 88.51 1.52
N GLN A 285 21.21 88.28 1.37
CA GLN A 285 21.79 87.55 0.22
C GLN A 285 22.33 86.20 0.70
N LYS A 286 22.08 85.13 -0.07
CA LYS A 286 22.68 83.81 0.17
C LYS A 286 24.14 83.83 -0.30
N GLU A 287 25.07 83.54 0.61
CA GLU A 287 26.49 83.39 0.28
C GLU A 287 27.04 82.06 0.83
N ASN A 288 27.98 81.49 0.10
CA ASN A 288 28.69 80.28 0.52
C ASN A 288 30.04 80.67 1.13
N ILE A 289 30.19 80.41 2.42
CA ILE A 289 31.41 80.71 3.17
C ILE A 289 31.97 79.38 3.68
N ASN A 290 33.17 79.01 3.22
CA ASN A 290 33.86 77.77 3.59
C ASN A 290 33.03 76.48 3.36
N GLY A 291 32.26 76.43 2.27
CA GLY A 291 31.51 75.23 1.86
C GLY A 291 30.17 75.03 2.57
N ARG A 292 29.69 76.03 3.32
CA ARG A 292 28.37 76.04 3.96
C ARG A 292 27.62 77.31 3.56
N GLU A 293 26.33 77.16 3.26
CA GLU A 293 25.46 78.27 2.88
C GLU A 293 24.94 79.04 4.10
N TYR A 294 25.05 80.36 4.02
CA TYR A 294 24.56 81.30 5.02
C TYR A 294 23.70 82.39 4.36
N TRP A 295 22.71 82.89 5.10
CA TRP A 295 22.06 84.16 4.83
C TRP A 295 22.88 85.28 5.45
N VAL A 296 23.28 86.27 4.66
CA VAL A 296 23.96 87.48 5.14
C VAL A 296 22.95 88.63 5.12
N VAL A 297 22.59 89.15 6.29
CA VAL A 297 21.59 90.20 6.44
C VAL A 297 22.25 91.47 7.00
N PRO A 298 22.01 92.66 6.41
CA PRO A 298 22.48 93.91 6.99
C PRO A 298 21.68 94.26 8.25
N SER A 299 22.37 94.54 9.35
CA SER A 299 21.80 94.92 10.66
C SER A 299 22.46 96.24 11.12
N ASP A 300 21.82 96.99 12.03
CA ASP A 300 22.27 98.31 12.49
C ASP A 300 23.67 98.30 13.15
N ARG A 301 24.24 97.12 13.41
CA ARG A 301 25.57 96.90 14.01
C ARG A 301 26.57 96.18 13.09
N GLY A 302 26.23 95.94 11.81
CA GLY A 302 27.09 95.27 10.83
C GLY A 302 26.39 94.16 10.04
N LYS A 303 27.16 93.24 9.44
CA LYS A 303 26.62 92.07 8.73
C LYS A 303 26.35 90.93 9.71
N GLU A 304 25.11 90.47 9.79
CA GLU A 304 24.71 89.31 10.61
C GLU A 304 24.57 88.08 9.72
N ILE A 305 25.16 86.96 10.13
CA ILE A 305 25.20 85.72 9.36
C ILE A 305 24.33 84.63 10.01
N VAL A 306 23.40 84.06 9.25
CA VAL A 306 22.46 83.03 9.72
C VAL A 306 22.66 81.75 8.90
N PRO A 307 23.04 80.61 9.49
CA PRO A 307 23.29 79.37 8.75
C PRO A 307 22.01 78.77 8.17
N VAL A 308 22.05 78.36 6.91
CA VAL A 308 20.96 77.60 6.27
C VAL A 308 20.98 76.17 6.81
N ARG A 309 19.96 75.77 7.56
CA ARG A 309 19.86 74.41 8.13
C ARG A 309 19.21 73.46 7.12
N ALA A 310 20.00 72.59 6.49
CA ALA A 310 19.47 71.46 5.71
C ALA A 310 19.04 70.31 6.64
N THR A 311 17.88 69.70 6.38
CA THR A 311 17.40 68.54 7.14
C THR A 311 18.22 67.29 6.79
N SER A 312 18.80 66.63 7.79
CA SER A 312 19.61 65.41 7.66
C SER A 312 18.87 64.21 7.02
N ALA A 313 17.54 64.26 6.90
CA ALA A 313 16.72 63.23 6.27
C ALA A 313 16.75 63.24 4.72
N MET A 314 17.18 64.34 4.08
CA MET A 314 17.33 64.36 2.60
C MET A 314 18.59 63.65 2.11
N MET A 315 19.52 63.27 3.00
CA MET A 315 20.76 62.61 2.61
C MET A 315 20.58 61.14 2.19
N PHE A 316 19.41 60.53 2.45
CA PHE A 316 19.19 59.09 2.25
C PHE A 316 18.26 58.73 1.09
N GLN A 317 17.79 59.69 0.30
CA GLN A 317 17.04 59.39 -0.92
C GLN A 317 17.97 59.34 -2.13
N TYR A 318 18.75 58.26 -2.24
CA TYR A 318 19.33 57.81 -3.50
C TYR A 318 19.27 56.28 -3.58
N THR A 319 18.47 55.76 -4.51
CA THR A 319 18.92 54.93 -5.65
C THR A 319 17.71 54.26 -6.32
N HIS A 320 17.62 54.45 -7.64
CA HIS A 320 16.69 53.79 -8.55
C HIS A 320 17.30 52.51 -9.10
#